data_AF-A0A9X2Y0S8-F1
#
_entry.id   AF-A0A9X2Y0S8-F1
#
_cell.length_a   1.000
_cell.length_b   1.000
_cell.length_c   1.000
_cell.angle_alpha   90.00
_cell.angle_beta   90.00
_cell.angle_gamma   90.00
#
_symmetry.space_group_name_H-M   'P 1'
#
loop_
_entity.id
_entity.type
_entity.pdbx_description
1 polymer ?
#
loop_
_entity_poly.entity_id
_entity_poly.type
_entity_poly.pdbx_seq_one_letter_code
_entity_poly.pdbx_strand_id
1 'polypeptide(L)' 'MKKLFITLILFISFSILHSSAKAQCSVCTRTAEQLGEEPARGLNAGIIYLAFTPLALLGYIGYRWWKSEQDARKEY' A
#
# COMPACT_ATOMS: atom_id res chain seq x y z
N MET A 1 -14.09 -22.42 -16.08
CA MET A 1 -13.16 -22.12 -17.20
C MET A 1 -13.05 -20.63 -17.51
N LYS A 2 -14.12 -19.95 -17.94
CA LYS A 2 -14.06 -18.52 -18.35
C LYS A 2 -13.62 -17.55 -17.26
N LYS A 3 -14.11 -17.71 -16.02
CA LYS A 3 -13.71 -16.87 -14.88
C LYS A 3 -12.22 -17.05 -14.52
N LEU A 4 -11.75 -18.30 -14.50
CA LEU A 4 -10.34 -18.62 -14.24
C LEU A 4 -9.42 -18.03 -15.31
N PHE A 5 -9.84 -18.07 -16.57
CA PHE A 5 -9.11 -17.49 -17.69
C PHE A 5 -9.03 -15.96 -17.59
N ILE A 6 -10.12 -15.28 -17.22
CA ILE A 6 -10.13 -13.83 -16.98
C ILE A 6 -9.23 -13.45 -15.81
N THR A 7 -9.29 -14.20 -14.70
CA THR A 7 -8.42 -13.97 -13.53
C THR A 7 -6.94 -14.16 -13.89
N LEU A 8 -6.62 -15.19 -14.68
CA LEU A 8 -5.26 -15.45 -15.14
C LEU A 8 -4.74 -14.34 -16.06
N ILE A 9 -5.56 -13.85 -16.99
CA ILE A 9 -5.22 -12.73 -17.87
C ILE A 9 -4.97 -11.45 -17.07
N LEU A 10 -5.84 -11.14 -16.11
CA LEU A 10 -5.67 -9.98 -15.23
C LEU A 10 -4.37 -10.07 -14.42
N PHE A 11 -4.06 -11.25 -13.88
CA PHE A 11 -2.82 -11.47 -13.13
C PHE A 11 -1.56 -11.30 -13.99
N ILE A 12 -1.57 -11.85 -15.21
CA ILE A 12 -0.47 -11.72 -16.17
C ILE A 12 -0.32 -10.26 -16.61
N SER A 13 -1.42 -9.58 -16.93
CA SER A 13 -1.40 -8.17 -17.31
C SER A 13 -0.83 -7.29 -16.19
N PHE A 14 -1.22 -7.51 -14.93
CA PHE A 14 -0.69 -6.77 -13.80
C PHE A 14 0.81 -7.03 -13.56
N SER A 15 1.26 -8.26 -13.81
CA SER A 15 2.68 -8.63 -13.69
C SER A 15 3.55 -7.96 -14.77
N ILE A 16 3.04 -7.80 -15.99
CA ILE A 16 3.76 -7.14 -17.11
C ILE A 16 3.81 -5.62 -16.91
N LEU A 17 2.81 -5.04 -16.26
CA LEU A 17 2.74 -3.61 -15.95
C LEU A 17 3.63 -3.18 -14.76
N HIS A 18 4.46 -4.08 -14.23
CA HIS A 18 5.42 -3.76 -13.18
C HIS A 18 6.55 -2.87 -13.71
N SER A 19 6.33 -1.56 -13.78
CA SER A 19 7.37 -0.57 -14.01
C SER A 19 8.30 -0.51 -12.80
N SER A 20 9.60 -0.29 -13.01
CA SER A 20 10.55 0.03 -11.94
C SER A 20 9.94 1.12 -11.07
N ALA A 21 9.76 0.89 -9.78
CA ALA A 21 9.14 1.83 -8.86
C ALA A 21 10.02 3.08 -8.71
N LYS A 22 9.94 4.01 -9.68
CA LYS A 22 10.48 5.35 -9.57
C LYS A 22 9.51 6.13 -8.70
N ALA A 23 10.02 6.85 -7.70
CA ALA A 23 9.16 7.68 -6.84
C ALA A 23 8.31 8.61 -7.72
N GLN A 24 6.99 8.45 -7.66
CA GLN A 24 6.05 9.14 -8.55
C GLN A 24 5.78 10.59 -8.11
N CYS A 25 6.15 10.95 -6.88
CA CYS A 25 6.04 12.32 -6.38
C CYS A 25 7.26 13.15 -6.82
N SER A 26 7.07 14.00 -7.82
CA SER A 26 8.10 14.91 -8.33
C SER A 26 8.73 15.81 -7.26
N VAL A 27 7.95 16.18 -6.23
CA VAL A 27 8.41 16.98 -5.09
C VAL A 27 9.40 16.21 -4.21
N CYS A 28 9.11 14.96 -3.88
CA CYS A 28 9.95 14.13 -3.03
C CYS A 28 11.29 13.82 -3.70
N THR A 29 11.27 13.52 -5.01
CA THR A 29 12.47 13.24 -5.81
C THR A 29 13.38 14.45 -5.89
N ARG A 30 12.83 15.64 -6.19
CA ARG A 30 13.63 16.88 -6.28
C ARG A 30 14.22 17.28 -4.93
N THR A 31 13.46 17.10 -3.86
CA THR A 31 13.94 17.39 -2.51
C THR A 31 15.07 16.42 -2.11
N ALA A 32 14.92 15.12 -2.42
CA ALA A 32 15.94 14.12 -2.13
C ALA A 32 17.27 14.39 -2.87
N GLU A 33 17.20 14.82 -4.13
CA GLU A 33 18.39 15.17 -4.94
C GLU A 33 19.20 16.33 -4.33
N GLN A 34 18.57 17.23 -3.57
CA GLN A 34 19.21 18.39 -2.94
C GLN A 34 19.78 18.10 -1.54
N LEU A 35 19.43 16.96 -0.94
CA LEU A 35 19.65 16.65 0.48
C LEU A 35 20.92 15.84 0.76
N GLY A 36 21.56 15.25 -0.26
CA GLY A 36 22.65 14.28 -0.09
C GLY A 36 22.16 12.90 0.41
N GLU A 37 23.04 11.89 0.38
CA GLU A 37 22.69 10.48 0.65
C GLU A 37 21.97 10.25 1.99
N GLU A 38 22.56 10.68 3.10
CA GLU A 38 22.03 10.40 4.45
C GLU A 38 20.65 11.03 4.70
N PRO A 39 20.43 12.35 4.46
CA PRO A 39 19.11 12.94 4.65
C PRO A 39 18.08 12.47 3.61
N ALA A 40 18.49 12.14 2.37
CA ALA A 40 17.62 11.53 1.37
C ALA A 40 17.11 10.14 1.80
N ARG A 41 17.95 9.34 2.46
CA ARG A 41 17.56 8.05 3.04
C ARG A 41 16.53 8.21 4.15
N GLY A 42 16.73 9.20 5.03
CA GLY A 42 15.76 9.56 6.07
C GLY A 42 14.41 10.01 5.49
N LEU A 43 14.42 10.80 4.42
CA LEU A 43 13.21 11.23 3.72
C LEU A 43 12.42 10.04 3.15
N ASN A 44 13.10 9.07 2.51
CA ASN A 44 12.43 7.89 1.96
C ASN A 44 11.78 7.03 3.06
N ALA A 45 12.46 6.86 4.20
CA ALA A 45 11.88 6.18 5.35
C ALA A 45 10.60 6.89 5.86
N GLY A 46 10.61 8.22 5.88
CA GLY A 46 9.45 9.03 6.21
C GLY A 46 8.27 8.84 5.25
N ILE A 47 8.52 8.78 3.94
CA ILE A 47 7.48 8.53 2.92
C ILE A 47 6.82 7.17 3.15
N ILE A 48 7.62 6.12 3.34
CA ILE A 48 7.10 4.76 3.59
C ILE A 48 6.28 4.74 4.88
N TYR A 49 6.77 5.38 5.94
CA TYR A 49 6.02 5.51 7.20
C TYR A 49 4.66 6.15 6.97
N LEU A 50 4.62 7.34 6.37
CA LEU A 50 3.38 8.08 6.12
C LEU A 50 2.42 7.36 5.18
N ALA A 51 2.93 6.61 4.19
CA ALA A 51 2.09 5.81 3.29
C ALA A 51 1.52 4.56 3.99
N PHE A 52 2.29 3.94 4.88
CA PHE A 52 1.87 2.75 5.62
C PHE A 52 0.86 3.09 6.72
N THR A 53 1.02 4.21 7.42
CA THR A 53 0.16 4.62 8.55
C THR A 53 -1.35 4.57 8.24
N PRO A 54 -1.88 5.19 7.18
CA PRO A 54 -3.32 5.17 6.91
C PRO A 54 -3.83 3.76 6.59
N LEU A 55 -3.03 2.93 5.89
CA LEU A 55 -3.41 1.56 5.59
C LEU A 55 -3.46 0.70 6.86
N ALA A 56 -2.46 0.83 7.73
CA ALA A 56 -2.43 0.14 9.02
C ALA A 56 -3.60 0.56 9.92
N LEU A 57 -3.91 1.86 9.96
CA LEU A 57 -5.02 2.40 10.76
C LEU A 57 -6.36 1.87 10.27
N LEU A 58 -6.62 1.95 8.96
CA LEU A 58 -7.85 1.42 8.36
C LEU A 58 -7.97 -0.09 8.58
N GLY A 59 -6.88 -0.84 8.42
CA GLY A 59 -6.85 -2.28 8.69
C GLY A 59 -7.18 -2.61 10.14
N TYR A 60 -6.61 -1.86 11.10
CA TYR A 60 -6.88 -2.04 12.52
C TYR A 60 -8.34 -1.74 12.87
N ILE A 61 -8.88 -0.60 12.42
CA ILE A 61 -10.27 -0.20 12.66
C ILE A 61 -11.22 -1.23 12.04
N GLY A 62 -10.99 -1.61 10.78
CA GLY A 62 -11.81 -2.59 10.08
C GLY A 62 -11.81 -3.95 10.78
N TYR A 63 -10.65 -4.43 11.24
CA TYR A 63 -10.55 -5.67 12.00
C TYR A 63 -11.32 -5.60 13.32
N ARG A 64 -11.18 -4.52 14.10
CA ARG A 64 -11.89 -4.32 15.36
C ARG A 64 -13.40 -4.28 15.17
N TRP A 65 -13.88 -3.59 14.13
CA TRP A 65 -15.30 -3.54 13.81
C TRP A 65 -15.83 -4.93 13.43
N TRP A 66 -15.16 -5.63 12.51
CA TRP A 66 -15.60 -6.97 12.10
C TRP A 66 -15.65 -7.95 13.28
N LYS A 67 -14.69 -7.86 14.20
CA LYS A 67 -14.68 -8.67 15.42
C LYS A 67 -15.86 -8.33 16.34
N SER A 68 -16.13 -7.05 16.56
CA SER A 68 -17.29 -6.59 17.33
C SER A 68 -18.60 -7.08 16.75
N GLU A 69 -18.75 -7.04 15.42
CA GLU A 69 -19.96 -7.52 14.73
C GLU A 69 -20.15 -9.02 14.90
N GLN A 70 -19.07 -9.81 14.82
CA GLN A 70 -19.15 -11.25 15.07
C GLN A 70 -19.54 -11.59 16.51
N ASP A 71 -19.04 -10.83 17.48
CA ASP A 71 -19.34 -11.07 18.89
C ASP A 71 -20.81 -10.70 19.18
N ALA A 72 -21.31 -9.58 18.66
CA ALA A 72 -22.73 -9.21 18.72
C ALA A 72 -23.65 -10.24 18.04
N ARG A 73 -23.24 -10.78 16.89
CA ARG A 73 -23.98 -11.84 16.16
C ARG A 73 -24.03 -13.18 16.88
N LYS A 74 -23.13 -13.47 17.83
CA LYS A 74 -23.15 -14.71 18.63
C LYS A 74 -24.06 -14.61 19.85
N GLU A 75 -24.40 -13.39 20.26
CA GLU A 75 -25.25 -13.13 21.42
C GLU A 75 -26.74 -13.18 21.08
N TYR A 76 -27.10 -13.21 19.79
CA TYR A 76 -28.44 -13.49 19.25
C TYR A 76 -28.50 -14.91 18.68
#